data_AF-A0A5K0YIS4-F1
#
_entry.id   AF-A0A5K0YIS4-F1
#
_cell.length_a   1.000
_cell.length_b   1.000
_cell.length_c   1.000
_cell.angle_alpha   90.00
_cell.angle_beta   90.00
_cell.angle_gamma   90.00
#
_symmetry.space_group_name_H-M   'P 1'
#
loop_
_entity.id
_entity.type
_entity.pdbx_description
1 polymer ?
#
loop_
_entity_poly.entity_id
_entity_poly.type
_entity_poly.pdbx_seq_one_letter_code
_entity_poly.pdbx_strand_id
1 'polypeptide(L)' 'DDNNGMIAPRVGTGHSAKNMIRLLIAGSQAGCLIGVSGHSIAEIRNSSGATVQIMAPNHLPSCASAHESDRLVQ' A
#
# COMPACT_ATOMS: atom_id res chain seq x y z
N ASP A 1 14.70 -34.36 -38.88
CA ASP A 1 13.64 -34.45 -37.86
C ASP A 1 13.94 -33.51 -36.71
N ASP A 2 13.06 -32.54 -36.63
CA ASP A 2 13.09 -31.33 -35.82
C ASP A 2 12.92 -31.63 -34.32
N ASN A 3 13.78 -31.06 -33.47
CA ASN A 3 13.34 -30.62 -32.14
C ASN A 3 14.23 -29.50 -31.58
N ASN A 4 14.23 -28.39 -32.31
CA ASN A 4 14.28 -27.06 -31.74
C ASN A 4 13.15 -26.93 -30.68
N GLY A 5 13.46 -26.44 -29.47
CA GLY A 5 12.38 -26.10 -28.53
C GLY A 5 12.73 -25.68 -27.11
N MET A 6 13.98 -25.83 -26.64
CA MET A 6 14.37 -25.19 -25.37
C MET A 6 14.91 -23.79 -25.61
N ILE A 7 13.99 -22.83 -25.71
CA ILE A 7 14.11 -21.52 -25.05
C ILE A 7 12.70 -20.98 -24.85
N ALA A 8 12.02 -21.45 -23.80
CA ALA A 8 10.96 -20.61 -23.24
C ALA A 8 11.61 -19.26 -22.92
N PRO A 9 11.08 -18.13 -23.41
CA PRO A 9 11.66 -16.84 -23.11
C PRO A 9 11.71 -16.72 -21.60
N ARG A 10 12.92 -16.56 -21.05
CA ARG A 10 13.08 -16.15 -19.66
C ARG A 10 12.32 -14.84 -19.57
N VAL A 11 11.10 -14.88 -19.04
CA VAL A 11 10.38 -13.67 -18.66
C VAL A 11 11.30 -13.03 -17.63
N GLY A 12 12.09 -12.08 -18.10
CA GLY A 12 12.71 -11.11 -17.22
C GLY A 12 11.55 -10.51 -16.46
N THR A 13 11.55 -10.71 -15.16
CA THR A 13 10.66 -9.97 -14.27
C THR A 13 11.10 -8.52 -14.33
N GLY A 14 10.65 -7.85 -15.39
CA GLY A 14 10.81 -6.43 -15.59
C GLY A 14 10.36 -5.77 -14.31
N HIS A 15 11.11 -4.75 -13.89
CA HIS A 15 10.84 -3.93 -12.73
C HIS A 15 9.33 -3.71 -12.56
N SER A 16 8.69 -4.56 -11.75
CA SER A 16 7.31 -4.34 -11.33
C SER A 16 7.42 -3.22 -10.35
N ALA A 17 7.39 -1.99 -10.88
CA ALA A 17 7.31 -0.80 -10.07
C ALA A 17 6.11 -1.01 -9.17
N LYS A 18 6.35 -1.25 -7.88
CA LYS A 18 5.29 -1.35 -6.88
C LYS A 18 4.57 -0.02 -6.92
N ASN A 19 3.39 0.00 -7.53
CA ASN A 19 2.54 1.19 -7.55
C ASN A 19 2.09 1.44 -6.11
N MET A 20 2.72 2.42 -5.48
CA MET A 20 2.48 2.81 -4.09
C MET A 20 1.84 4.19 -4.08
N ILE A 21 0.70 4.31 -3.41
CA ILE A 21 0.05 5.58 -3.15
C ILE A 21 0.37 5.97 -1.71
N ARG A 22 0.65 7.24 -1.45
CA ARG A 22 0.87 7.76 -0.10
C ARG A 22 -0.12 8.88 0.15
N LEU A 23 -0.96 8.72 1.17
CA LEU A 23 -2.01 9.67 1.53
C LEU A 23 -1.79 10.17 2.96
N LEU A 24 -1.88 11.48 3.17
CA LEU A 24 -2.01 12.07 4.50
C LEU A 24 -3.48 12.16 4.87
N ILE A 25 -3.83 11.63 6.04
CA ILE A 25 -5.16 11.74 6.63
C ILE A 25 -5.04 12.37 8.01
N ALA A 26 -6.12 13.01 8.47
CA ALA A 26 -6.17 13.48 9.85
C ALA A 26 -6.11 12.28 10.82
N GLY A 27 -5.43 12.41 11.96
CA GLY A 27 -5.29 11.30 12.92
C GLY A 27 -6.63 10.75 13.42
N SER A 28 -7.65 11.60 13.51
CA SER A 28 -9.03 11.21 13.84
C SER A 28 -9.66 10.26 12.80
N GLN A 29 -9.25 10.35 11.54
CA GLN A 29 -9.77 9.52 10.45
C GLN A 29 -9.12 8.14 10.38
N ALA A 30 -7.93 7.97 10.98
CA ALA A 30 -7.23 6.68 10.99
C ALA A 30 -8.06 5.60 11.71
N GLY A 31 -8.77 5.96 12.79
CA GLY A 31 -9.65 5.03 13.50
C GLY A 31 -10.80 4.51 12.63
N CYS A 32 -11.41 5.40 11.84
CA CYS A 32 -12.47 5.03 10.90
C CYS A 32 -11.95 4.12 9.78
N LEU A 33 -10.74 4.38 9.28
CA LEU A 33 -10.11 3.54 8.25
C LEU A 33 -9.82 2.12 8.76
N ILE A 34 -9.35 1.98 10.00
CA ILE A 34 -9.15 0.68 10.65
C ILE A 34 -10.51 -0.01 10.81
N GLY A 35 -11.50 0.74 11.31
CA GLY A 35 -12.81 0.23 11.65
C GLY A 35 -12.81 -0.60 12.93
N VAL A 36 -14.00 -1.01 13.35
CA VAL A 36 -14.18 -1.83 14.55
C VAL A 36 -13.44 -3.16 14.36
N SER A 37 -12.56 -3.49 15.32
CA SER A 37 -11.73 -4.71 15.29
C SER A 37 -10.87 -4.86 14.02
N GLY A 38 -10.59 -3.78 13.29
CA GLY A 38 -9.83 -3.86 12.03
C GLY A 38 -10.62 -4.37 10.82
N HIS A 39 -11.96 -4.49 10.92
CA HIS A 39 -12.78 -5.06 9.86
C HIS A 39 -12.74 -4.22 8.56
N SER A 40 -12.81 -2.89 8.67
CA SER A 40 -12.87 -2.02 7.49
C SER A 40 -11.56 -2.06 6.68
N ILE A 41 -10.40 -1.93 7.35
CA ILE A 41 -9.11 -2.04 6.66
C ILE A 41 -8.86 -3.43 6.08
N ALA A 42 -9.37 -4.49 6.72
CA ALA A 42 -9.28 -5.85 6.18
C ALA A 42 -10.12 -6.00 4.89
N GLU A 43 -11.33 -5.44 4.86
CA GLU A 43 -12.17 -5.42 3.66
C GLU A 43 -11.52 -4.61 2.53
N ILE A 44 -10.95 -3.44 2.82
CA ILE A 44 -10.25 -2.62 1.82
C ILE A 44 -9.07 -3.40 1.22
N ARG A 45 -8.26 -4.06 2.05
CA ARG A 45 -7.14 -4.90 1.58
C ARG A 45 -7.64 -6.06 0.71
N ASN A 46 -8.71 -6.73 1.12
CA ASN A 46 -9.27 -7.88 0.40
C ASN A 46 -9.91 -7.48 -0.94
N SER A 47 -10.67 -6.38 -0.97
CA SER A 47 -11.36 -5.90 -2.18
C SER A 47 -10.41 -5.26 -3.19
N SER A 48 -9.39 -4.54 -2.72
CA SER A 48 -8.40 -3.90 -3.60
C SER A 48 -7.25 -4.82 -4.02
N GLY A 49 -6.97 -5.87 -3.25
CA GLY A 49 -5.76 -6.69 -3.39
C GLY A 49 -4.46 -5.92 -3.05
N ALA A 50 -4.58 -4.70 -2.51
CA ALA A 50 -3.44 -3.87 -2.16
C ALA A 50 -3.00 -4.11 -0.71
N THR A 51 -1.71 -3.88 -0.46
CA THR A 51 -1.22 -3.72 0.91
C THR A 51 -1.61 -2.32 1.38
N VAL A 52 -2.32 -2.25 2.51
CA VAL A 52 -2.70 -0.97 3.12
C VAL A 52 -2.09 -0.90 4.52
N GLN A 53 -1.31 0.14 4.81
CA GLN A 53 -0.59 0.34 6.05
C GLN A 53 -0.76 1.77 6.56
N ILE A 54 -1.12 1.89 7.83
CA ILE A 54 -1.17 3.17 8.54
C ILE A 54 0.14 3.32 9.30
N MET A 55 0.87 4.38 9.02
CA MET A 55 2.16 4.68 9.64
C MET A 55 1.97 5.32 11.02
N ALA A 56 2.95 5.12 11.90
CA ALA A 56 2.96 5.79 13.20
C ALA A 56 3.11 7.32 13.03
N PRO A 57 2.61 8.14 13.98
CA PRO A 57 2.70 9.61 13.96
C PRO A 57 4.09 10.17 13.63
N ASN A 58 5.14 9.41 13.92
CA ASN A 58 6.54 9.79 13.83
C ASN A 58 7.10 9.69 12.40
N HIS A 59 6.35 9.09 11.47
CA HIS A 59 6.77 8.84 10.08
C HIS A 59 6.14 9.82 9.08
N LEU A 60 5.90 11.05 9.52
CA LEU A 60 5.28 12.07 8.69
C LEU A 60 6.31 12.78 7.79
N PRO A 61 5.97 13.05 6.52
CA PRO A 61 6.80 13.87 5.62
C PRO A 61 6.79 15.35 6.05
N SER A 62 7.74 16.13 5.53
CA SER A 62 7.89 17.57 5.85
C SER A 62 6.69 18.44 5.50
N CYS A 63 5.79 17.95 4.65
CA CYS A 63 4.55 18.63 4.26
C CYS A 63 3.37 18.35 5.21
N ALA A 64 3.54 17.48 6.20
CA ALA A 64 2.47 17.17 7.16
C ALA A 64 2.35 18.27 8.23
N SER A 65 1.11 18.51 8.67
CA SER A 65 0.84 19.46 9.74
C SER A 65 1.21 18.86 11.09
N ALA A 66 2.15 19.48 11.80
CA ALA A 66 2.46 19.09 13.19
C ALA A 66 1.30 19.36 14.15
N HIS A 67 0.37 20.24 13.76
CA HIS A 67 -0.66 20.80 14.65
C HIS A 67 -1.91 19.91 14.76
N GLU A 68 -2.12 18.95 13.86
CA GLU A 68 -3.35 18.15 13.79
C GLU A 68 -3.09 16.65 13.57
N SER A 69 -2.12 16.07 14.28
CA SER A 69 -1.92 14.62 14.39
C SER A 69 -2.09 13.83 13.08
N ASP A 70 -1.53 14.30 11.96
CA ASP A 70 -1.65 13.61 10.67
C ASP A 70 -1.16 12.15 10.76
N ARG A 71 -1.66 11.31 9.85
CA ARG A 71 -1.22 9.94 9.66
C ARG A 71 -0.97 9.69 8.18
N LEU A 72 0.17 9.08 7.88
CA LEU A 72 0.47 8.62 6.53
C LEU A 72 -0.11 7.22 6.32
N VAL A 73 -0.83 7.02 5.23
CA VAL A 73 -1.37 5.74 4.78
C VAL A 73 -0.74 5.39 3.43
N GLN A 74 -0.36 4.13 3.25
CA GLN A 74 0.21 3.63 1.99
C GLN A 74 -0.20 2.20 1.64
#